data_AF-A0A554JQJ9-F1
#
_entry.id   AF-A0A554JQJ9-F1
#
_cell.length_a   1.000
_cell.length_b   1.000
_cell.length_c   1.000
_cell.angle_alpha   90.00
_cell.angle_beta   90.00
_cell.angle_gamma   90.00
#
_symmetry.space_group_name_H-M   'P 1'
#
loop_
_entity.id
_entity.type
_entity.pdbx_description
1 polymer ?
#
loop_
_entity_poly.entity_id
_entity_poly.type
_entity_poly.pdbx_seq_one_letter_code
_entity_poly.pdbx_strand_id
1 'polypeptide(L)'
;MSETKTKKHLPNVTLITFDCVNLKQTLAAADICEREFSFGAVKVLSSIPSDDPRVVPVPELLNNWQKYSEFYIREFAKHVDTEYALCFHPDSFIANPSAWEDDFLKYDYLGSPWYQFGGVKVGGGGFSVRSKRLLDYISNNYLKIGGPFHPEDLWICKTARPFLEKEGMTFGPPELATRFSKEGSLRGVHWNGEFGWHGSNSTDMSKWFEKNPQYREIFPQKFDDFTEFMRRYPVEDKTFHVLQCKPIQVEHYKELASGKKNYDARINTDLVDIPGTALGHKLVYKLFRISVKQVGVGTFERKIKSIEKFNTKKELLEKHPEVKITPSFSLPKWKQRLVKIFGNIIFPNNKSYTLFNFEQI
;
A
#
# COMPACT_ATOMS: atom_id res chain seq x y z
N MET A 1 36.39 -0.60 21.82
CA MET A 1 35.88 -1.99 21.83
C MET A 1 34.38 -1.90 21.64
N SER A 2 33.87 -2.23 20.45
CA SER A 2 32.41 -2.32 20.26
C SER A 2 31.95 -3.62 20.89
N GLU A 3 31.02 -3.55 21.84
CA GLU A 3 30.27 -4.74 22.28
C GLU A 3 29.71 -5.42 21.03
N THR A 4 30.15 -6.65 20.76
CA THR A 4 29.51 -7.52 19.77
C THR A 4 28.10 -7.80 20.28
N LYS A 5 27.12 -7.02 19.80
CA LYS A 5 25.70 -7.33 20.00
C LYS A 5 25.44 -8.74 19.49
N THR A 6 24.95 -9.59 20.37
CA THR A 6 24.53 -10.94 20.00
C THR A 6 23.36 -10.85 19.04
N LYS A 7 23.49 -11.43 17.84
CA LYS A 7 22.40 -11.48 16.85
C LYS A 7 21.19 -12.17 17.44
N LYS A 8 19.98 -11.68 17.12
CA LYS A 8 18.74 -12.39 17.44
C LYS A 8 18.64 -13.65 16.57
N HIS A 9 18.41 -14.80 17.20
CA HIS A 9 18.32 -16.08 16.51
C HIS A 9 16.85 -16.44 16.24
N LEU A 10 16.51 -16.66 14.96
CA LEU A 10 15.18 -17.02 14.47
C LEU A 10 15.25 -18.32 13.65
N PRO A 11 15.50 -19.48 14.30
CA PRO A 11 15.71 -20.75 13.61
C PRO A 11 14.45 -21.26 12.90
N ASN A 12 13.26 -20.79 13.27
CA ASN A 12 11.99 -21.14 12.66
C ASN A 12 11.57 -20.20 11.52
N VAL A 13 12.45 -19.30 11.09
CA VAL A 13 12.20 -18.34 10.00
C VAL A 13 13.17 -18.56 8.85
N THR A 14 12.64 -18.64 7.63
CA THR A 14 13.39 -18.58 6.38
C THR A 14 13.30 -17.14 5.89
N LEU A 15 14.42 -16.43 5.80
CA LEU A 15 14.48 -15.16 5.09
C LEU A 15 14.48 -15.46 3.58
N ILE A 16 13.47 -15.01 2.84
CA ILE A 16 13.32 -15.45 1.44
C ILE A 16 12.80 -14.34 0.54
N THR A 17 13.25 -14.35 -0.71
CA THR A 17 12.80 -13.43 -1.77
C THR A 17 12.85 -14.12 -3.12
N PHE A 18 12.12 -13.57 -4.09
CA PHE A 18 12.25 -13.90 -5.50
C PHE A 18 12.58 -12.62 -6.28
N ASP A 19 13.73 -12.61 -6.95
CA ASP A 19 14.15 -11.48 -7.78
C ASP A 19 15.00 -11.96 -8.95
N CYS A 20 14.59 -11.59 -10.17
CA CYS A 20 15.32 -11.87 -11.40
C CYS A 20 15.84 -10.59 -12.08
N VAL A 21 15.73 -9.43 -11.43
CA VAL A 21 16.02 -8.12 -12.03
C VAL A 21 17.27 -7.48 -11.43
N ASN A 22 17.38 -7.42 -10.10
CA ASN A 22 18.44 -6.65 -9.43
C ASN A 22 19.10 -7.43 -8.29
N LEU A 23 19.78 -8.52 -8.66
CA LEU A 23 20.40 -9.41 -7.67
C LEU A 23 21.39 -8.68 -6.75
N LYS A 24 22.13 -7.68 -7.25
CA LYS A 24 23.05 -6.88 -6.42
C LYS A 24 22.32 -6.17 -5.28
N GLN A 25 21.19 -5.51 -5.59
CA GLN A 25 20.38 -4.81 -4.59
C GLN A 25 19.75 -5.81 -3.61
N THR A 26 19.26 -6.94 -4.12
CA THR A 26 18.64 -8.00 -3.33
C THR A 26 19.61 -8.65 -2.33
N LEU A 27 20.84 -8.95 -2.75
CA LEU A 27 21.88 -9.48 -1.87
C LEU A 27 22.27 -8.44 -0.80
N ALA A 28 22.37 -7.15 -1.16
CA ALA A 28 22.62 -6.10 -0.17
C ALA A 28 21.47 -5.97 0.85
N ALA A 29 20.21 -6.17 0.44
CA ALA A 29 19.06 -6.20 1.34
C ALA A 29 19.13 -7.41 2.29
N ALA A 30 19.47 -8.59 1.77
CA ALA A 30 19.70 -9.79 2.58
C ALA A 30 20.83 -9.57 3.61
N ASP A 31 21.95 -8.99 3.19
CA ASP A 31 23.07 -8.65 4.08
C ASP A 31 22.61 -7.74 5.22
N ILE A 32 21.79 -6.71 4.93
CA ILE A 32 21.23 -5.82 5.96
C ILE A 32 20.37 -6.60 6.95
N CYS A 33 19.48 -7.47 6.46
CA CYS A 33 18.63 -8.30 7.31
C CYS A 33 19.45 -9.22 8.24
N GLU A 34 20.55 -9.77 7.75
CA GLU A 34 21.41 -10.70 8.50
C GLU A 34 22.40 -10.01 9.46
N ARG A 35 22.45 -8.67 9.51
CA ARG A 35 23.38 -7.94 10.41
C ARG A 35 23.14 -8.24 11.88
N GLU A 36 21.88 -8.15 12.30
CA GLU A 36 21.45 -8.28 13.69
C GLU A 36 20.58 -9.54 13.92
N PHE A 37 20.36 -10.33 12.86
CA PHE A 37 19.56 -11.55 12.89
C PHE A 37 20.32 -12.73 12.30
N SER A 38 19.96 -13.92 12.75
CA SER A 38 20.32 -15.18 12.11
C SER A 38 19.05 -15.99 11.91
N PHE A 39 18.90 -16.57 10.73
CA PHE A 39 17.69 -17.26 10.29
C PHE A 39 17.95 -18.76 10.16
N GLY A 40 16.90 -19.58 10.20
CA GLY A 40 17.02 -21.01 9.94
C GLY A 40 17.50 -21.31 8.52
N ALA A 41 17.12 -20.46 7.57
CA ALA A 41 17.63 -20.46 6.20
C ALA A 41 17.53 -19.05 5.58
N VAL A 42 18.37 -18.77 4.58
CA VAL A 42 18.31 -17.57 3.76
C VAL A 42 18.34 -17.95 2.29
N LYS A 43 17.34 -17.53 1.53
CA LYS A 43 17.17 -17.92 0.12
C LYS A 43 16.80 -16.75 -0.78
N VAL A 44 17.60 -16.54 -1.81
CA VAL A 44 17.35 -15.59 -2.88
C VAL A 44 17.05 -16.38 -4.15
N LEU A 45 15.76 -16.49 -4.49
CA LEU A 45 15.32 -17.21 -5.68
C LEU A 45 15.57 -16.32 -6.90
N SER A 46 16.51 -16.71 -7.76
CA SER A 46 16.87 -15.92 -8.95
C SER A 46 17.18 -16.77 -10.17
N SER A 47 16.91 -16.21 -11.34
CA SER A 47 17.44 -16.74 -12.61
C SER A 47 18.81 -16.16 -12.96
N ILE A 48 19.26 -15.12 -12.25
CA ILE A 48 20.58 -14.52 -12.43
C ILE A 48 21.62 -15.43 -11.74
N PRO A 49 22.62 -15.95 -12.47
CA PRO A 49 23.67 -16.77 -11.87
C PRO A 49 24.48 -16.01 -10.82
N SER A 50 24.87 -16.70 -9.75
CA SER A 50 25.69 -16.16 -8.67
C SER A 50 26.39 -17.27 -7.91
N ASP A 51 27.58 -16.98 -7.40
CA ASP A 51 28.33 -17.86 -6.50
C ASP A 51 27.92 -17.67 -5.03
N ASP A 52 27.04 -16.70 -4.73
CA ASP A 52 26.51 -16.51 -3.38
C ASP A 52 25.67 -17.73 -2.97
N PRO A 53 25.99 -18.41 -1.85
CA PRO A 53 25.34 -19.66 -1.46
C PRO A 53 23.86 -19.50 -1.09
N ARG A 54 23.38 -18.27 -0.87
CA ARG A 54 21.96 -17.99 -0.63
C ARG A 54 21.15 -18.04 -1.92
N VAL A 55 21.78 -17.93 -3.09
CA VAL A 55 21.08 -17.87 -4.38
C VAL A 55 20.65 -19.27 -4.82
N VAL A 56 19.35 -19.43 -5.03
CA VAL A 56 18.75 -20.66 -5.52
C VAL A 56 18.26 -20.44 -6.95
N PRO A 57 18.78 -21.18 -7.94
CA PRO A 57 18.37 -21.04 -9.33
C PRO A 57 16.88 -21.35 -9.53
N VAL A 58 16.18 -20.47 -10.23
CA VAL A 58 14.78 -20.63 -10.65
C VAL A 58 14.59 -20.14 -12.08
N PRO A 59 13.49 -20.53 -12.78
CA PRO A 59 13.24 -20.04 -14.13
C PRO A 59 13.14 -18.51 -14.20
N GLU A 60 13.55 -17.94 -15.32
CA GLU A 60 13.41 -16.51 -15.58
C GLU A 60 11.93 -16.14 -15.80
N LEU A 61 11.40 -15.21 -14.99
CA LEU A 61 10.01 -14.73 -15.06
C LEU A 61 9.92 -13.24 -15.36
N LEU A 62 10.94 -12.67 -16.03
CA LEU A 62 11.01 -11.25 -16.35
C LEU A 62 9.82 -10.78 -17.19
N ASN A 63 9.40 -9.53 -16.96
CA ASN A 63 8.38 -8.81 -17.73
C ASN A 63 7.00 -9.48 -17.80
N ASN A 64 6.72 -10.45 -16.93
CA ASN A 64 5.43 -11.10 -16.83
C ASN A 64 4.99 -11.20 -15.37
N TRP A 65 4.36 -10.11 -14.91
CA TRP A 65 3.90 -9.97 -13.52
C TRP A 65 2.85 -11.02 -13.12
N GLN A 66 2.10 -11.56 -14.08
CA GLN A 66 1.19 -12.67 -13.89
C GLN A 66 1.97 -13.95 -13.55
N LYS A 67 3.00 -14.29 -14.35
CA LYS A 67 3.87 -15.43 -14.06
C LYS A 67 4.63 -15.28 -12.74
N TYR A 68 5.09 -14.06 -12.42
CA TYR A 68 5.67 -13.75 -11.11
C TYR A 68 4.71 -14.13 -9.98
N SER A 69 3.46 -13.67 -10.07
CA SER A 69 2.45 -13.91 -9.03
C SER A 69 2.07 -15.39 -8.95
N GLU A 70 1.97 -16.05 -10.11
CA GLU A 70 1.74 -17.49 -10.19
C GLU A 70 2.87 -18.30 -9.55
N PHE A 71 4.14 -17.90 -9.72
CA PHE A 71 5.27 -18.54 -9.06
C PHE A 71 5.17 -18.40 -7.54
N TYR A 72 4.85 -17.19 -7.04
CA TYR A 72 4.61 -16.97 -5.61
C TYR A 72 3.52 -17.87 -5.04
N ILE A 73 2.47 -18.10 -5.81
CA ILE A 73 1.32 -18.90 -5.38
C ILE A 73 1.63 -20.41 -5.46
N ARG A 74 2.33 -20.87 -6.50
CA ARG A 74 2.46 -22.30 -6.85
C ARG A 74 3.76 -22.96 -6.38
N GLU A 75 4.84 -22.20 -6.37
CA GLU A 75 6.20 -22.76 -6.27
C GLU A 75 6.96 -22.25 -5.05
N PHE A 76 6.69 -21.00 -4.61
CA PHE A 76 7.40 -20.35 -3.51
C PHE A 76 7.40 -21.17 -2.22
N ALA A 77 6.30 -21.84 -1.90
CA ALA A 77 6.19 -22.70 -0.73
C ALA A 77 7.29 -23.77 -0.70
N LYS A 78 7.67 -24.35 -1.85
CA LYS A 78 8.69 -25.41 -1.93
C LYS A 78 10.08 -24.97 -1.49
N HIS A 79 10.32 -23.66 -1.46
CA HIS A 79 11.59 -23.08 -1.07
C HIS A 79 11.64 -22.64 0.39
N VAL A 80 10.54 -22.70 1.15
CA VAL A 80 10.53 -22.35 2.57
C VAL A 80 10.81 -23.59 3.41
N ASP A 81 11.87 -23.57 4.22
CA ASP A 81 12.36 -24.74 4.98
C ASP A 81 11.84 -24.77 6.42
N THR A 82 11.27 -23.68 6.89
CA THR A 82 10.91 -23.46 8.29
C THR A 82 9.42 -23.12 8.45
N GLU A 83 8.96 -22.94 9.69
CA GLU A 83 7.56 -22.65 10.01
C GLU A 83 7.06 -21.32 9.43
N TYR A 84 7.94 -20.33 9.33
CA TYR A 84 7.62 -19.01 8.78
C TYR A 84 8.61 -18.60 7.68
N ALA A 85 8.12 -17.83 6.73
CA ALA A 85 8.91 -17.09 5.77
C ALA A 85 8.86 -15.60 6.11
N LEU A 86 10.02 -14.96 6.30
CA LEU A 86 10.13 -13.51 6.22
C LEU A 86 10.44 -13.15 4.78
N CYS A 87 9.41 -12.73 4.06
CA CYS A 87 9.47 -12.33 2.67
C CYS A 87 9.97 -10.89 2.57
N PHE A 88 10.89 -10.63 1.64
CA PHE A 88 11.32 -9.30 1.27
C PHE A 88 11.45 -9.19 -0.27
N HIS A 89 11.55 -7.98 -0.77
CA HIS A 89 11.74 -7.58 -2.17
C HIS A 89 13.09 -6.85 -2.29
N PRO A 90 13.58 -6.60 -3.51
CA PRO A 90 14.86 -5.91 -3.69
C PRO A 90 14.93 -4.54 -2.99
N ASP A 91 13.81 -3.83 -2.86
CA ASP A 91 13.71 -2.54 -2.19
C ASP A 91 13.02 -2.61 -0.81
N SER A 92 13.29 -3.68 -0.07
CA SER A 92 12.90 -3.82 1.34
C SER A 92 13.96 -4.53 2.17
N PHE A 93 14.04 -4.21 3.46
CA PHE A 93 14.92 -4.87 4.43
C PHE A 93 14.50 -4.54 5.87
N ILE A 94 15.13 -5.20 6.84
CA ILE A 94 15.00 -4.87 8.27
C ILE A 94 15.71 -3.53 8.54
N ALA A 95 14.93 -2.47 8.72
CA ALA A 95 15.45 -1.11 8.91
C ALA A 95 15.65 -0.75 10.38
N ASN A 96 14.82 -1.29 11.28
CA ASN A 96 14.97 -1.14 12.73
C ASN A 96 14.95 -2.49 13.44
N PRO A 97 16.11 -3.15 13.59
CA PRO A 97 16.25 -4.42 14.32
C PRO A 97 15.65 -4.41 15.73
N SER A 98 15.69 -3.27 16.44
CA SER A 98 15.18 -3.15 17.81
C SER A 98 13.65 -3.13 17.92
N ALA A 99 12.94 -2.94 16.80
CA ALA A 99 11.47 -3.00 16.75
C ALA A 99 10.92 -4.42 16.54
N TRP A 100 11.77 -5.45 16.59
CA TRP A 100 11.28 -6.82 16.51
C TRP A 100 10.36 -7.16 17.68
N GLU A 101 9.20 -7.74 17.38
CA GLU A 101 8.26 -8.32 18.34
C GLU A 101 8.05 -9.79 17.99
N ASP A 102 8.12 -10.69 18.97
CA ASP A 102 7.85 -12.13 18.74
C ASP A 102 6.40 -12.36 18.28
N ASP A 103 5.50 -11.40 18.58
CA ASP A 103 4.13 -11.35 18.11
C ASP A 103 4.00 -11.31 16.58
N PHE A 104 5.05 -10.90 15.85
CA PHE A 104 5.06 -10.95 14.39
C PHE A 104 4.92 -12.37 13.83
N LEU A 105 5.27 -13.39 14.62
CA LEU A 105 5.15 -14.80 14.26
C LEU A 105 3.91 -15.48 14.85
N LYS A 106 2.97 -14.75 15.47
CA LYS A 106 1.71 -15.34 15.98
C LYS A 106 0.63 -15.51 14.90
N TYR A 107 0.88 -15.02 13.69
CA TYR A 107 -0.10 -14.95 12.60
C TYR A 107 0.43 -15.62 11.34
N ASP A 108 -0.48 -16.06 10.47
CA ASP A 108 -0.13 -16.68 9.21
C ASP A 108 0.27 -15.70 8.13
N TYR A 109 -0.22 -14.46 8.24
CA TYR A 109 0.15 -13.39 7.34
C TYR A 109 0.26 -12.08 8.12
N LEU A 110 1.38 -11.39 7.98
CA LEU A 110 1.58 -10.04 8.47
C LEU A 110 2.39 -9.25 7.44
N GLY A 111 1.85 -8.13 6.98
CA GLY A 111 2.51 -7.22 6.05
C GLY A 111 2.25 -5.77 6.44
N SER A 112 2.62 -4.83 5.58
CA SER A 112 2.27 -3.41 5.80
C SER A 112 0.74 -3.20 5.80
N PRO A 113 0.24 -2.18 6.52
CA PRO A 113 -1.17 -1.80 6.44
C PRO A 113 -1.55 -1.28 5.06
N TRP A 114 -2.75 -1.63 4.61
CA TRP A 114 -3.35 -1.08 3.40
C TRP A 114 -4.52 -0.18 3.74
N TYR A 115 -4.40 1.10 3.37
CA TYR A 115 -5.47 2.09 3.55
C TYR A 115 -6.21 2.40 2.24
N GLN A 116 -5.68 1.94 1.10
CA GLN A 116 -6.25 2.18 -0.23
C GLN A 116 -7.32 1.16 -0.64
N PHE A 117 -7.52 0.07 0.12
CA PHE A 117 -8.41 -1.03 -0.26
C PHE A 117 -9.66 -1.19 0.63
N GLY A 118 -9.90 -0.25 1.54
CA GLY A 118 -11.10 -0.16 2.40
C GLY A 118 -11.28 -1.32 3.39
N GLY A 119 -11.60 -2.51 2.87
CA GLY A 119 -11.92 -3.70 3.66
C GLY A 119 -10.71 -4.52 4.13
N VAL A 120 -9.72 -4.75 3.25
CA VAL A 120 -8.49 -5.47 3.62
C VAL A 120 -7.49 -4.48 4.17
N LYS A 121 -7.20 -4.57 5.47
CA LYS A 121 -6.41 -3.57 6.21
C LYS A 121 -4.92 -3.91 6.35
N VAL A 122 -4.54 -5.15 6.08
CA VAL A 122 -3.16 -5.65 6.16
C VAL A 122 -2.93 -6.55 4.95
N GLY A 123 -1.83 -6.34 4.23
CA GLY A 123 -1.57 -7.17 3.06
C GLY A 123 -0.32 -6.87 2.24
N GLY A 124 0.51 -5.87 2.60
CA GLY A 124 1.68 -5.56 1.77
C GLY A 124 2.64 -6.74 1.65
N GLY A 125 2.82 -7.24 0.42
CA GLY A 125 3.61 -8.45 0.16
C GLY A 125 5.12 -8.25 0.21
N GLY A 126 5.60 -7.04 -0.10
CA GLY A 126 7.01 -6.78 -0.35
C GLY A 126 7.92 -6.72 0.88
N PHE A 127 7.34 -6.69 2.08
CA PHE A 127 8.01 -7.08 3.31
C PHE A 127 6.94 -7.70 4.22
N SER A 128 6.93 -9.02 4.36
CA SER A 128 5.84 -9.75 5.01
C SER A 128 6.30 -11.03 5.72
N VAL A 129 5.65 -11.37 6.84
CA VAL A 129 5.68 -12.73 7.40
C VAL A 129 4.57 -13.54 6.77
N ARG A 130 4.90 -14.76 6.33
CA ARG A 130 3.95 -15.74 5.80
C ARG A 130 4.23 -17.11 6.44
N SER A 131 3.24 -17.74 7.07
CA SER A 131 3.44 -19.09 7.61
C SER A 131 3.56 -20.11 6.49
N LYS A 132 4.32 -21.18 6.74
CA LYS A 132 4.47 -22.30 5.83
C LYS A 132 3.12 -22.97 5.53
N ARG A 133 2.27 -23.14 6.54
CA ARG A 133 0.93 -23.72 6.37
C ARG A 133 0.03 -22.90 5.43
N LEU A 134 0.13 -21.56 5.47
CA LEU A 134 -0.59 -20.70 4.53
C LEU A 134 -0.05 -20.88 3.11
N LEU A 135 1.28 -20.86 2.95
CA LEU A 135 1.93 -21.01 1.66
C LEU A 135 1.62 -22.38 1.01
N ASP A 136 1.65 -23.46 1.79
CA ASP A 136 1.31 -24.80 1.31
C ASP A 136 -0.18 -24.90 0.93
N TYR A 137 -1.08 -24.31 1.74
CA TYR A 137 -2.51 -24.33 1.43
C TYR A 137 -2.82 -23.61 0.12
N ILE A 138 -2.28 -22.41 -0.09
CA ILE A 138 -2.52 -21.68 -1.34
C ILE A 138 -1.92 -22.44 -2.54
N SER A 139 -0.72 -23.00 -2.40
CA SER A 139 -0.06 -23.79 -3.44
C SER A 139 -0.87 -25.01 -3.85
N ASN A 140 -1.55 -25.66 -2.90
CA ASN A 140 -2.35 -26.85 -3.17
C ASN A 140 -3.78 -26.53 -3.63
N ASN A 141 -4.30 -25.34 -3.35
CA ASN A 141 -5.71 -25.00 -3.58
C ASN A 141 -5.95 -23.84 -4.56
N TYR A 142 -4.90 -23.21 -5.12
CA TYR A 142 -5.06 -22.01 -5.96
C TYR A 142 -6.02 -22.19 -7.15
N LEU A 143 -6.02 -23.36 -7.81
CA LEU A 143 -6.95 -23.66 -8.92
C LEU A 143 -8.41 -23.70 -8.45
N LYS A 144 -8.66 -24.23 -7.25
CA LYS A 144 -10.00 -24.32 -6.64
C LYS A 144 -10.48 -22.95 -6.17
N ILE A 145 -9.58 -22.12 -5.64
CA ILE A 145 -9.87 -20.75 -5.21
C ILE A 145 -10.15 -19.86 -6.44
N GLY A 146 -9.35 -20.00 -7.49
CA GLY A 146 -9.49 -19.26 -8.73
C GLY A 146 -9.26 -17.75 -8.59
N GLY A 147 -9.77 -16.99 -9.56
CA GLY A 147 -9.63 -15.52 -9.61
C GLY A 147 -8.31 -15.04 -10.23
N PRO A 148 -8.14 -13.71 -10.36
CA PRO A 148 -6.93 -13.12 -10.92
C PRO A 148 -5.79 -13.19 -9.90
N PHE A 149 -4.71 -13.89 -10.25
CA PHE A 149 -3.57 -14.13 -9.35
C PHE A 149 -2.66 -12.93 -9.13
N HIS A 150 -2.75 -11.88 -9.97
CA HIS A 150 -1.88 -10.71 -9.87
C HIS A 150 -2.64 -9.46 -9.37
N PRO A 151 -2.09 -8.70 -8.40
CA PRO A 151 -0.89 -9.02 -7.60
C PRO A 151 -1.16 -10.13 -6.56
N GLU A 152 -0.13 -10.91 -6.23
CA GLU A 152 -0.26 -12.13 -5.43
C GLU A 152 -0.67 -11.83 -4.00
N ASP A 153 -0.16 -10.75 -3.44
CA ASP A 153 -0.46 -10.32 -2.07
C ASP A 153 -1.94 -9.91 -1.92
N LEU A 154 -2.49 -9.21 -2.91
CA LEU A 154 -3.91 -8.88 -2.98
C LEU A 154 -4.75 -10.14 -3.17
N TRP A 155 -4.29 -11.07 -4.01
CA TRP A 155 -4.99 -12.35 -4.18
C TRP A 155 -5.02 -13.14 -2.87
N ILE A 156 -3.90 -13.26 -2.15
CA ILE A 156 -3.83 -13.93 -0.84
C ILE A 156 -4.75 -13.23 0.17
N CYS A 157 -4.58 -11.93 0.35
CA CYS A 157 -5.22 -11.18 1.43
C CYS A 157 -6.70 -10.84 1.17
N LYS A 158 -7.17 -10.97 -0.07
CA LYS A 158 -8.57 -10.69 -0.45
C LYS A 158 -9.31 -11.89 -1.01
N THR A 159 -8.74 -12.57 -2.00
CA THR A 159 -9.42 -13.67 -2.71
C THR A 159 -9.27 -14.98 -1.96
N ALA A 160 -8.07 -15.34 -1.51
CA ALA A 160 -7.81 -16.59 -0.78
C ALA A 160 -8.17 -16.48 0.71
N ARG A 161 -8.11 -15.28 1.29
CA ARG A 161 -8.35 -15.04 2.73
C ARG A 161 -9.59 -15.74 3.31
N PRO A 162 -10.80 -15.71 2.70
CA PRO A 162 -11.95 -16.43 3.24
C PRO A 162 -11.75 -17.95 3.32
N PHE A 163 -10.99 -18.54 2.40
CA PHE A 163 -10.64 -19.96 2.43
C PHE A 163 -9.63 -20.25 3.53
N LEU A 164 -8.61 -19.39 3.66
CA LEU A 164 -7.58 -19.49 4.69
C LEU A 164 -8.16 -19.38 6.11
N GLU A 165 -9.04 -18.40 6.34
CA GLU A 165 -9.72 -18.21 7.63
C GLU A 165 -10.62 -19.40 7.98
N LYS A 166 -11.23 -20.07 6.99
CA LYS A 166 -12.01 -21.29 7.20
C LYS A 166 -11.16 -22.46 7.69
N GLU A 167 -9.89 -22.51 7.32
CA GLU A 167 -8.91 -23.49 7.84
C GLU A 167 -8.26 -23.05 9.16
N GLY A 168 -8.74 -21.97 9.79
CA GLY A 168 -8.22 -21.47 11.06
C GLY A 168 -6.91 -20.68 10.94
N MET A 169 -6.54 -20.21 9.74
CA MET A 169 -5.41 -19.32 9.55
C MET A 169 -5.79 -17.87 9.84
N THR A 170 -4.84 -17.09 10.35
CA THR A 170 -5.08 -15.75 10.89
C THR A 170 -4.19 -14.70 10.23
N PHE A 171 -4.73 -13.50 10.08
CA PHE A 171 -4.00 -12.34 9.56
C PHE A 171 -3.76 -11.36 10.70
N GLY A 172 -2.56 -10.77 10.74
CA GLY A 172 -2.18 -9.84 11.78
C GLY A 172 -3.10 -8.62 11.85
N PRO A 173 -3.34 -8.06 13.05
CA PRO A 173 -4.18 -6.89 13.22
C PRO A 173 -3.47 -5.61 12.71
N PRO A 174 -4.20 -4.57 12.27
CA PRO A 174 -3.62 -3.34 11.75
C PRO A 174 -2.62 -2.67 12.71
N GLU A 175 -2.86 -2.73 14.01
CA GLU A 175 -2.02 -2.13 15.05
C GLU A 175 -0.64 -2.80 15.11
N LEU A 176 -0.58 -4.11 14.91
CA LEU A 176 0.68 -4.85 14.81
C LEU A 176 1.37 -4.56 13.47
N ALA A 177 0.60 -4.56 12.38
CA ALA A 177 1.10 -4.26 11.03
C ALA A 177 1.77 -2.87 10.94
N THR A 178 1.23 -1.85 11.64
CA THR A 178 1.83 -0.52 11.70
C THR A 178 3.20 -0.47 12.38
N ARG A 179 3.52 -1.43 13.24
CA ARG A 179 4.85 -1.55 13.88
C ARG A 179 5.79 -2.45 13.09
N PHE A 180 5.23 -3.43 12.40
CA PHE A 180 5.97 -4.41 11.61
C PHE A 180 6.64 -3.80 10.38
N SER A 181 5.91 -3.09 9.51
CA SER A 181 6.49 -2.60 8.25
C SER A 181 5.83 -1.34 7.71
N LYS A 182 6.65 -0.45 7.17
CA LYS A 182 6.20 0.72 6.41
C LYS A 182 6.15 0.44 4.91
N GLU A 183 4.98 0.67 4.33
CA GLU A 183 4.85 0.96 2.91
C GLU A 183 4.09 2.28 2.76
N GLY A 184 4.60 3.16 1.89
CA GLY A 184 4.00 4.46 1.63
C GLY A 184 2.53 4.36 1.27
N SER A 185 1.69 5.10 1.98
CA SER A 185 0.24 4.96 1.86
C SER A 185 -0.49 6.29 1.98
N LEU A 186 -1.82 6.25 1.86
CA LEU A 186 -2.69 7.41 2.01
C LEU A 186 -2.59 8.09 3.39
N ARG A 187 -2.02 7.42 4.38
CA ARG A 187 -1.81 7.95 5.74
C ARG A 187 -0.41 8.47 5.99
N GLY A 188 0.45 8.51 4.97
CA GLY A 188 1.77 9.08 5.05
C GLY A 188 2.85 8.17 4.50
N VAL A 189 3.99 8.77 4.19
CA VAL A 189 5.04 8.14 3.39
C VAL A 189 6.35 7.91 4.14
N HIS A 190 6.59 8.61 5.25
CA HIS A 190 7.83 8.45 6.02
C HIS A 190 7.86 7.11 6.75
N TRP A 191 9.02 6.48 6.73
CA TRP A 191 9.39 5.47 7.71
C TRP A 191 9.77 6.16 9.03
N ASN A 192 9.21 5.68 10.13
CA ASN A 192 9.34 6.26 11.48
C ASN A 192 9.78 5.23 12.52
N GLY A 193 10.58 4.24 12.11
CA GLY A 193 11.16 3.26 13.03
C GLY A 193 10.41 1.92 13.07
N GLU A 194 9.52 1.67 12.11
CA GLU A 194 8.94 0.34 11.89
C GLU A 194 10.05 -0.70 11.66
N PHE A 195 9.80 -1.95 12.03
CA PHE A 195 10.81 -3.02 11.96
C PHE A 195 11.40 -3.18 10.55
N GLY A 196 10.53 -3.29 9.54
CA GLY A 196 10.89 -3.29 8.13
C GLY A 196 10.26 -2.14 7.34
N TRP A 197 10.54 -2.14 6.04
CA TRP A 197 9.94 -1.20 5.09
C TRP A 197 9.87 -1.82 3.71
N HIS A 198 9.11 -1.24 2.79
CA HIS A 198 9.06 -1.63 1.37
C HIS A 198 8.69 -0.44 0.49
N GLY A 199 9.17 -0.45 -0.76
CA GLY A 199 8.73 0.47 -1.81
C GLY A 199 9.58 1.74 -1.88
N SER A 200 10.63 1.70 -2.69
CA SER A 200 11.58 2.79 -2.92
C SER A 200 10.97 4.08 -3.50
N ASN A 201 9.82 3.95 -4.19
CA ASN A 201 9.09 5.07 -4.79
C ASN A 201 7.96 5.64 -3.91
N SER A 202 7.54 4.90 -2.88
CA SER A 202 6.38 5.21 -2.06
C SER A 202 6.74 5.53 -0.61
N THR A 203 7.84 4.97 -0.11
CA THR A 203 8.27 5.10 1.28
C THR A 203 9.49 6.00 1.38
N ASP A 204 9.40 7.10 2.12
CA ASP A 204 10.55 7.97 2.40
C ASP A 204 11.43 7.36 3.50
N MET A 205 12.63 6.96 3.11
CA MET A 205 13.66 6.34 3.98
C MET A 205 14.81 7.31 4.27
N SER A 206 14.65 8.61 4.00
CA SER A 206 15.70 9.63 4.15
C SER A 206 16.37 9.56 5.52
N LYS A 207 15.59 9.42 6.60
CA LYS A 207 16.09 9.27 7.99
C LYS A 207 17.05 8.08 8.17
N TRP A 208 16.80 6.98 7.48
CA TRP A 208 17.64 5.79 7.56
C TRP A 208 18.91 5.98 6.72
N PHE A 209 18.80 6.55 5.52
CA PHE A 209 19.93 6.83 4.62
C PHE A 209 20.84 7.97 5.08
N GLU A 210 20.38 8.88 5.95
CA GLU A 210 21.23 9.85 6.65
C GLU A 210 22.22 9.15 7.58
N LYS A 211 21.77 8.09 8.27
CA LYS A 211 22.61 7.29 9.17
C LYS A 211 23.42 6.22 8.44
N ASN A 212 23.01 5.86 7.22
CA ASN A 212 23.63 4.82 6.42
C ASN A 212 23.87 5.29 4.97
N PRO A 213 24.69 6.33 4.75
CA PRO A 213 24.86 6.96 3.43
C PRO A 213 25.42 6.02 2.37
N GLN A 214 26.20 4.99 2.76
CA GLN A 214 26.79 4.00 1.86
C GLN A 214 25.76 3.19 1.06
N TYR A 215 24.49 3.19 1.48
CA TYR A 215 23.41 2.43 0.83
C TYR A 215 22.58 3.25 -0.16
N ARG A 216 22.79 4.57 -0.27
CA ARG A 216 21.97 5.45 -1.11
C ARG A 216 22.00 5.06 -2.60
N GLU A 217 23.16 4.65 -3.09
CA GLU A 217 23.32 4.23 -4.49
C GLU A 217 22.77 2.83 -4.76
N ILE A 218 22.73 1.98 -3.73
CA ILE A 218 22.21 0.61 -3.81
C ILE A 218 20.67 0.63 -3.81
N PHE A 219 20.08 1.52 -3.02
CA PHE A 219 18.63 1.68 -2.88
C PHE A 219 18.19 3.09 -3.30
N PRO A 220 18.25 3.42 -4.60
CA PRO A 220 17.88 4.74 -5.07
C PRO A 220 16.41 5.03 -4.80
N GLN A 221 16.11 6.21 -4.26
CA GLN A 221 14.73 6.65 -4.04
C GLN A 221 14.30 7.59 -5.17
N LYS A 222 13.37 7.11 -6.00
CA LYS A 222 12.70 7.91 -7.04
C LYS A 222 11.22 8.00 -6.73
N PHE A 223 10.86 9.01 -5.95
CA PHE A 223 9.50 9.17 -5.44
C PHE A 223 8.51 9.44 -6.57
N ASP A 224 7.31 8.85 -6.43
CA ASP A 224 6.17 9.28 -7.22
C ASP A 224 5.71 10.69 -6.81
N ASP A 225 4.91 11.33 -7.65
CA ASP A 225 4.40 12.69 -7.44
C ASP A 225 3.64 12.86 -6.11
N PHE A 226 2.88 11.85 -5.70
CA PHE A 226 2.17 11.89 -4.43
C PHE A 226 3.13 11.75 -3.26
N THR A 227 4.09 10.84 -3.34
CA THR A 227 5.10 10.64 -2.31
C THR A 227 5.90 11.91 -2.11
N GLU A 228 6.39 12.51 -3.19
CA GLU A 228 7.12 13.78 -3.12
C GLU A 228 6.26 14.89 -2.49
N PHE A 229 4.99 14.98 -2.87
CA PHE A 229 4.05 15.91 -2.25
C PHE A 229 3.88 15.67 -0.75
N MET A 230 3.71 14.41 -0.35
CA MET A 230 3.41 14.00 1.02
C MET A 230 4.60 14.08 1.96
N ARG A 231 5.83 14.22 1.46
CA ARG A 231 7.03 14.40 2.29
C ARG A 231 6.96 15.64 3.19
N ARG A 232 6.17 16.65 2.82
CA ARG A 232 5.91 17.85 3.65
C ARG A 232 5.12 17.53 4.94
N TYR A 233 4.42 16.40 4.98
CA TYR A 233 3.58 15.98 6.10
C TYR A 233 4.27 14.89 6.91
N PRO A 234 4.45 15.06 8.23
CA PRO A 234 4.81 13.95 9.09
C PRO A 234 3.64 12.95 9.19
N VAL A 235 3.95 11.68 9.43
CA VAL A 235 2.98 10.56 9.32
C VAL A 235 1.83 10.63 10.33
N GLU A 236 1.94 11.43 11.38
CA GLU A 236 0.91 11.56 12.42
C GLU A 236 0.06 12.84 12.34
N ASP A 237 0.20 13.64 11.28
CA ASP A 237 -0.56 14.88 11.19
C ASP A 237 -2.01 14.62 10.72
N LYS A 238 -2.93 14.37 11.67
CA LYS A 238 -4.38 14.15 11.44
C LYS A 238 -5.10 15.34 10.79
N THR A 239 -4.37 16.38 10.38
CA THR A 239 -4.91 17.57 9.73
C THR A 239 -5.00 17.46 8.21
N PHE A 240 -4.47 16.41 7.57
CA PHE A 240 -4.67 16.15 6.14
C PHE A 240 -5.46 14.86 5.88
N HIS A 241 -6.17 14.84 4.75
CA HIS A 241 -7.08 13.77 4.36
C HIS A 241 -6.91 13.50 2.86
N VAL A 242 -6.49 12.29 2.48
CA VAL A 242 -6.19 11.99 1.06
C VAL A 242 -7.41 11.44 0.33
N LEU A 243 -7.81 12.13 -0.73
CA LEU A 243 -8.83 11.70 -1.68
C LEU A 243 -8.19 11.19 -2.97
N GLN A 244 -8.55 9.97 -3.36
CA GLN A 244 -8.16 9.41 -4.66
C GLN A 244 -9.09 9.91 -5.77
N CYS A 245 -8.49 10.47 -6.82
CA CYS A 245 -9.14 10.93 -8.03
C CYS A 245 -9.02 9.89 -9.14
N LYS A 246 -10.15 9.34 -9.58
CA LYS A 246 -10.22 8.36 -10.67
C LYS A 246 -10.36 9.06 -12.03
N PRO A 247 -10.17 8.35 -13.17
CA PRO A 247 -10.28 8.96 -14.51
C PRO A 247 -11.57 9.74 -14.77
N ILE A 248 -12.70 9.31 -14.19
CA ILE A 248 -14.00 9.99 -14.32
C ILE A 248 -14.06 11.37 -13.63
N GLN A 249 -13.10 11.70 -12.77
CA GLN A 249 -13.04 12.92 -11.96
C GLN A 249 -11.97 13.91 -12.45
N VAL A 250 -11.25 13.62 -13.55
CA VAL A 250 -10.11 14.43 -14.00
C VAL A 250 -10.46 15.91 -14.26
N GLU A 251 -11.61 16.19 -14.88
CA GLU A 251 -12.04 17.57 -15.09
C GLU A 251 -12.26 18.29 -13.75
N HIS A 252 -12.95 17.63 -12.82
CA HIS A 252 -13.17 18.17 -11.48
C HIS A 252 -11.85 18.40 -10.72
N TYR A 253 -10.89 17.48 -10.83
CA TYR A 253 -9.56 17.60 -10.26
C TYR A 253 -8.82 18.84 -10.77
N LYS A 254 -8.85 19.10 -12.09
CA LYS A 254 -8.22 20.27 -12.69
C LYS A 254 -8.88 21.59 -12.25
N GLU A 255 -10.20 21.61 -12.15
CA GLU A 255 -10.93 22.80 -11.67
C GLU A 255 -10.62 23.11 -10.20
N LEU A 256 -10.47 22.09 -9.35
CA LEU A 256 -10.04 22.26 -7.97
C LEU A 256 -8.57 22.72 -7.88
N ALA A 257 -7.69 22.15 -8.69
CA ALA A 257 -6.27 22.49 -8.68
C ALA A 257 -6.00 23.95 -9.10
N SER A 258 -6.73 24.42 -10.10
CA SER A 258 -6.61 25.78 -10.66
C SER A 258 -7.32 26.86 -9.85
N GLY A 259 -8.08 26.50 -8.80
CA GLY A 259 -8.91 27.45 -8.06
C GLY A 259 -10.19 27.89 -8.79
N LYS A 260 -10.43 27.42 -10.03
CA LYS A 260 -11.67 27.67 -10.77
C LYS A 260 -12.90 27.15 -10.02
N LYS A 261 -12.75 26.08 -9.25
CA LYS A 261 -13.77 25.53 -8.35
C LYS A 261 -13.26 25.54 -6.92
N ASN A 262 -14.03 26.12 -6.00
CA ASN A 262 -13.68 26.26 -4.58
C ASN A 262 -14.57 25.43 -3.65
N TYR A 263 -15.18 24.37 -4.19
CA TYR A 263 -15.98 23.41 -3.43
C TYR A 263 -15.87 21.99 -3.99
N ASP A 264 -16.11 20.99 -3.16
CA ASP A 264 -16.22 19.58 -3.54
C ASP A 264 -17.43 18.95 -2.85
N ALA A 265 -18.43 18.55 -3.64
CA ALA A 265 -19.67 17.95 -3.15
C ALA A 265 -19.66 16.46 -3.48
N ARG A 266 -19.63 15.60 -2.45
CA ARG A 266 -19.48 14.15 -2.61
C ARG A 266 -20.58 13.39 -1.92
N ILE A 267 -20.93 12.24 -2.50
CA ILE A 267 -21.69 11.22 -1.79
C ILE A 267 -20.84 10.64 -0.66
N ASN A 268 -21.42 10.44 0.52
CA ASN A 268 -20.65 10.04 1.71
C ASN A 268 -20.00 8.65 1.58
N THR A 269 -20.49 7.79 0.68
CA THR A 269 -19.84 6.50 0.39
C THR A 269 -18.44 6.65 -0.19
N ASP A 270 -18.12 7.80 -0.78
CA ASP A 270 -16.81 8.09 -1.36
C ASP A 270 -15.86 8.73 -0.33
N LEU A 271 -16.32 8.94 0.91
CA LEU A 271 -15.60 9.62 2.00
C LEU A 271 -15.25 8.69 3.16
N VAL A 272 -15.52 7.38 3.03
CA VAL A 272 -15.36 6.41 4.12
C VAL A 272 -13.92 6.31 4.65
N ASP A 273 -12.93 6.56 3.80
CA ASP A 273 -11.50 6.45 4.14
C ASP A 273 -10.91 7.74 4.73
N ILE A 274 -11.69 8.82 4.81
CA ILE A 274 -11.28 10.10 5.40
C ILE A 274 -12.22 10.55 6.53
N PRO A 275 -12.38 9.74 7.59
CA PRO A 275 -13.20 10.13 8.73
C PRO A 275 -12.57 11.32 9.48
N GLY A 276 -13.41 12.14 10.11
CA GLY A 276 -12.93 13.21 11.00
C GLY A 276 -12.37 14.45 10.31
N THR A 277 -12.85 14.77 9.10
CA THR A 277 -12.60 16.08 8.47
C THR A 277 -13.14 17.21 9.36
N ALA A 278 -12.37 18.29 9.50
CA ALA A 278 -12.71 19.46 10.30
C ALA A 278 -12.29 20.76 9.60
N LEU A 279 -12.72 21.89 10.13
CA LEU A 279 -12.33 23.21 9.62
C LEU A 279 -10.81 23.41 9.74
N GLY A 280 -10.20 24.01 8.73
CA GLY A 280 -8.76 24.20 8.66
C GLY A 280 -7.96 22.95 8.25
N HIS A 281 -8.57 21.75 8.27
CA HIS A 281 -7.94 20.56 7.70
C HIS A 281 -7.75 20.71 6.19
N LYS A 282 -6.88 19.88 5.62
CA LYS A 282 -6.56 19.87 4.20
C LYS A 282 -7.06 18.60 3.52
N LEU A 283 -7.74 18.73 2.39
CA LEU A 283 -8.00 17.61 1.48
C LEU A 283 -6.88 17.55 0.45
N VAL A 284 -6.13 16.45 0.44
CA VAL A 284 -5.06 16.17 -0.52
C VAL A 284 -5.62 15.32 -1.65
N TYR A 285 -5.46 15.77 -2.89
CA TYR A 285 -6.01 15.12 -4.06
C TYR A 285 -4.91 14.35 -4.82
N LYS A 286 -4.96 13.03 -4.74
CA LYS A 286 -4.03 12.10 -5.43
C LYS A 286 -4.68 11.50 -6.67
N LEU A 287 -3.99 11.46 -7.81
CA LEU A 287 -4.44 10.70 -8.97
C LEU A 287 -4.37 9.19 -8.73
N PHE A 288 -5.38 8.45 -9.18
CA PHE A 288 -5.44 6.99 -9.05
C PHE A 288 -5.80 6.31 -10.37
N ARG A 289 -4.95 5.38 -10.81
CA ARG A 289 -5.05 4.67 -12.12
C ARG A 289 -5.00 5.60 -13.35
N ILE A 290 -4.38 6.77 -13.19
CA ILE A 290 -4.07 7.73 -14.26
C ILE A 290 -2.79 8.47 -13.87
N SER A 291 -1.93 8.74 -14.85
CA SER A 291 -0.62 9.37 -14.58
C SER A 291 -0.69 10.90 -14.61
N VAL A 292 0.21 11.55 -13.86
CA VAL A 292 0.42 13.01 -13.93
C VAL A 292 0.72 13.46 -15.35
N LYS A 293 1.51 12.68 -16.12
CA LYS A 293 1.81 12.97 -17.53
C LYS A 293 0.56 13.07 -18.40
N GLN A 294 -0.47 12.26 -18.14
CA GLN A 294 -1.74 12.31 -18.88
C GLN A 294 -2.63 13.48 -18.45
N VAL A 295 -2.57 13.88 -17.17
CA VAL A 295 -3.45 14.91 -16.62
C VAL A 295 -2.86 16.31 -16.77
N GLY A 296 -1.53 16.45 -16.66
CA GLY A 296 -0.79 17.71 -16.63
C GLY A 296 -0.79 18.43 -15.29
N VAL A 297 -1.37 17.82 -14.24
CA VAL A 297 -1.48 18.39 -12.89
C VAL A 297 -1.10 17.31 -11.88
N GLY A 298 -0.13 17.62 -11.02
CA GLY A 298 0.31 16.77 -9.91
C GLY A 298 -0.58 16.89 -8.68
N THR A 299 -0.23 16.14 -7.64
CA THR A 299 -0.91 16.13 -6.35
C THR A 299 -0.98 17.54 -5.78
N PHE A 300 -2.14 17.91 -5.23
CA PHE A 300 -2.37 19.22 -4.61
C PHE A 300 -3.25 19.08 -3.37
N GLU A 301 -3.37 20.16 -2.60
CA GLU A 301 -4.23 20.22 -1.41
C GLU A 301 -5.21 21.40 -1.49
N ARG A 302 -6.34 21.28 -0.80
CA ARG A 302 -7.29 22.37 -0.54
C ARG A 302 -7.58 22.46 0.93
N LYS A 303 -7.51 23.66 1.51
CA LYS A 303 -7.84 23.91 2.91
C LYS A 303 -9.33 24.12 3.10
N ILE A 304 -9.93 23.36 4.01
CA ILE A 304 -11.36 23.36 4.29
C ILE A 304 -11.73 24.64 5.05
N LYS A 305 -12.62 25.43 4.45
CA LYS A 305 -13.22 26.63 5.03
C LYS A 305 -14.55 26.33 5.72
N SER A 306 -15.38 25.47 5.14
CA SER A 306 -16.63 25.00 5.76
C SER A 306 -16.99 23.59 5.31
N ILE A 307 -17.76 22.89 6.15
CA ILE A 307 -18.29 21.55 5.87
C ILE A 307 -19.79 21.57 6.12
N GLU A 308 -20.58 21.21 5.13
CA GLU A 308 -22.02 21.03 5.25
C GLU A 308 -22.41 19.59 4.92
N LYS A 309 -23.24 18.98 5.76
CA LYS A 309 -23.70 17.59 5.59
C LYS A 309 -25.20 17.59 5.34
N PHE A 310 -25.62 16.77 4.39
CA PHE A 310 -27.00 16.66 3.93
C PHE A 310 -27.42 15.19 3.97
N ASN A 311 -28.64 14.91 4.41
CA ASN A 311 -29.15 13.54 4.48
C ASN A 311 -29.65 13.06 3.12
N THR A 312 -30.02 13.99 2.24
CA THR A 312 -30.52 13.70 0.91
C THR A 312 -29.89 14.61 -0.15
N LYS A 313 -29.95 14.18 -1.42
CA LYS A 313 -29.57 15.03 -2.56
C LYS A 313 -30.45 16.27 -2.66
N LYS A 314 -31.76 16.11 -2.40
CA LYS A 314 -32.76 17.17 -2.45
C LYS A 314 -32.39 18.31 -1.51
N GLU A 315 -32.08 18.02 -0.25
CA GLU A 315 -31.63 19.04 0.72
C GLU A 315 -30.39 19.80 0.24
N LEU A 316 -29.39 19.09 -0.31
CA LEU A 316 -28.18 19.71 -0.86
C LEU A 316 -28.53 20.70 -1.98
N LEU A 317 -29.36 20.29 -2.94
CA LEU A 317 -29.66 21.09 -4.13
C LEU A 317 -30.74 22.15 -3.90
N GLU A 318 -31.57 22.02 -2.87
CA GLU A 318 -32.46 23.10 -2.43
C GLU A 318 -31.67 24.23 -1.79
N LYS A 319 -30.63 23.90 -1.00
CA LYS A 319 -29.77 24.89 -0.36
C LYS A 319 -28.73 25.47 -1.32
N HIS A 320 -28.18 24.65 -2.21
CA HIS A 320 -27.09 24.98 -3.13
C HIS A 320 -27.42 24.54 -4.56
N PRO A 321 -28.36 25.21 -5.26
CA PRO A 321 -28.86 24.78 -6.57
C PRO A 321 -27.79 24.76 -7.68
N GLU A 322 -26.73 25.54 -7.53
CA GLU A 322 -25.61 25.65 -8.47
C GLU A 322 -24.52 24.57 -8.28
N VAL A 323 -24.55 23.82 -7.17
CA VAL A 323 -23.54 22.83 -6.85
C VAL A 323 -23.58 21.65 -7.83
N LYS A 324 -22.44 21.36 -8.46
CA LYS A 324 -22.23 20.15 -9.25
C LYS A 324 -21.59 19.07 -8.38
N ILE A 325 -22.32 17.97 -8.17
CA ILE A 325 -21.86 16.82 -7.40
C ILE A 325 -20.72 16.14 -8.16
N THR A 326 -19.63 15.85 -7.44
CA THR A 326 -18.45 15.20 -7.97
C THR A 326 -18.79 13.79 -8.45
N PRO A 327 -18.37 13.39 -9.66
CA PRO A 327 -18.63 12.05 -10.20
C PRO A 327 -18.20 10.97 -9.21
N SER A 328 -19.13 10.09 -8.85
CA SER A 328 -18.92 9.08 -7.82
C SER A 328 -18.58 7.72 -8.40
N PHE A 329 -17.63 7.03 -7.77
CA PHE A 329 -17.26 5.67 -8.11
C PHE A 329 -18.12 4.60 -7.44
N SER A 330 -18.96 4.97 -6.47
CA SER A 330 -19.94 4.06 -5.86
C SER A 330 -21.17 3.84 -6.75
N LEU A 331 -21.36 4.70 -7.77
CA LEU A 331 -22.44 4.52 -8.74
C LEU A 331 -22.15 3.36 -9.69
N PRO A 332 -23.18 2.65 -10.20
CA PRO A 332 -23.02 1.70 -11.30
C PRO A 332 -22.29 2.32 -12.51
N LYS A 333 -21.43 1.54 -13.18
CA LYS A 333 -20.61 2.03 -14.32
C LYS A 333 -21.43 2.74 -15.40
N TRP A 334 -22.63 2.26 -15.70
CA TRP A 334 -23.50 2.89 -16.69
C TRP A 334 -23.97 4.28 -16.23
N LYS A 335 -24.30 4.45 -14.94
CA LYS A 335 -24.62 5.77 -14.35
C LYS A 335 -23.43 6.72 -14.40
N GLN A 336 -22.22 6.24 -14.09
CA GLN A 336 -21.00 7.06 -14.13
C GLN A 336 -20.80 7.72 -15.50
N ARG A 337 -21.07 7.00 -16.60
CA ARG A 337 -20.97 7.53 -17.97
C ARG A 337 -22.01 8.62 -18.28
N LEU A 338 -23.17 8.55 -17.65
CA LEU A 338 -24.29 9.46 -17.86
C LEU A 338 -24.21 10.75 -17.05
N VAL A 339 -23.31 10.85 -16.05
CA VAL A 339 -23.14 12.06 -15.22
C VAL A 339 -22.82 13.29 -16.08
N LYS A 340 -22.04 13.15 -17.16
CA LYS A 340 -21.74 14.27 -18.06
C LYS A 340 -22.97 14.82 -18.80
N ILE A 341 -23.97 13.99 -19.03
CA ILE A 341 -25.16 14.35 -19.82
C ILE A 341 -26.27 14.85 -18.89
N PHE A 342 -26.53 14.14 -17.79
CA PHE A 342 -27.69 14.38 -16.92
C PHE A 342 -27.32 15.08 -15.60
N GLY A 343 -26.04 15.35 -15.36
CA GLY A 343 -25.58 16.06 -14.17
C GLY A 343 -26.08 15.42 -12.87
N ASN A 344 -26.63 16.26 -11.98
CA ASN A 344 -27.08 15.86 -10.65
C ASN A 344 -28.30 14.90 -10.66
N ILE A 345 -29.00 14.74 -11.78
CA ILE A 345 -30.18 13.85 -11.88
C ILE A 345 -29.78 12.40 -11.58
N ILE A 346 -28.60 11.97 -12.03
CA ILE A 346 -28.10 10.59 -11.91
C ILE A 346 -27.88 10.14 -10.46
N PHE A 347 -27.62 11.09 -9.56
CA PHE A 347 -27.26 10.80 -8.18
C PHE A 347 -28.50 10.42 -7.34
N PRO A 348 -28.39 9.43 -6.45
CA PRO A 348 -29.50 8.93 -5.65
C PRO A 348 -29.98 9.95 -4.60
N ASN A 349 -31.29 10.12 -4.45
CA ASN A 349 -31.82 11.04 -3.44
C ASN A 349 -31.70 10.49 -2.00
N ASN A 350 -31.78 9.17 -1.85
CA ASN A 350 -31.77 8.45 -0.57
C ASN A 350 -30.36 8.19 0.00
N LYS A 351 -29.40 9.07 -0.31
CA LYS A 351 -28.01 8.97 0.17
C LYS A 351 -27.60 10.31 0.76
N SER A 352 -26.68 10.26 1.71
CA SER A 352 -26.11 11.44 2.33
C SER A 352 -24.97 12.02 1.49
N TYR A 353 -24.84 13.34 1.55
CA TYR A 353 -23.83 14.11 0.82
C TYR A 353 -23.09 15.04 1.77
N THR A 354 -21.84 15.34 1.44
CA THR A 354 -21.03 16.34 2.14
C THR A 354 -20.52 17.35 1.12
N LEU A 355 -20.72 18.62 1.41
CA LEU A 355 -20.16 19.76 0.67
C LEU A 355 -18.98 20.33 1.47
N PHE A 356 -17.79 20.25 0.89
CA PHE A 356 -16.61 20.95 1.37
C PHE A 356 -16.49 22.26 0.61
N ASN A 357 -16.40 23.38 1.33
CA ASN A 357 -15.99 24.65 0.74
C ASN A 357 -14.54 24.93 1.13
N PHE A 358 -13.77 25.48 0.20
CA PHE A 358 -12.34 25.70 0.36
C PHE A 358 -11.99 27.20 0.43
N GLU A 359 -10.83 27.49 1.00
CA GLU A 359 -10.20 28.80 0.84
C GLU A 359 -9.90 29.07 -0.64
N GLN A 360 -9.96 30.35 -1.05
CA GLN A 360 -9.54 30.77 -2.39
C GLN A 360 -8.02 30.59 -2.52
N ILE A 361 -7.58 30.18 -3.69
CA ILE A 361 -6.16 30.01 -4.05
C ILE A 361 -5.67 31.31 -4.68
#